data_AF-A0A2D4YAC5-F1
#
_entry.id   AF-A0A2D4YAC5-F1
#
_cell.length_a   1.000
_cell.length_b   1.000
_cell.length_c   1.000
_cell.angle_alpha   90.00
_cell.angle_beta   90.00
_cell.angle_gamma   90.00
#
_symmetry.space_group_name_H-M   'P 1'
#
loop_
_entity.id
_entity.type
_entity.pdbx_description
1 polymer ?
#
loop_
_entity_poly.entity_id
_entity_poly.type
_entity_poly.pdbx_seq_one_letter_code
_entity_poly.pdbx_strand_id
1 'polypeptide(L)'
;MNLQPLKIPAGWSVDWNLLTDTDPTEDIIHEFTGSSLLHISSHTRLKAIDVSWRPEGDINGAYQLQVIYLLPKFNTKTNTLDYEGVWEAPELEFSTQNRLELVDKLNHLLFYLKPYTDTRILLKPGIVDEPNEAIRQEFLSKGLTEKVVSKILDSNHKVLQNLMLDHEDISRPIVEKLVEIGVSKGVRNKAKQLLSSKRL
;
A
#
# COMPACT_ATOMS: atom_id res chain seq x y z
N MET A 1 29.51 6.27 18.88
CA MET A 1 28.70 5.54 17.88
C MET A 1 28.61 6.36 16.63
N ASN A 2 28.69 5.69 15.47
CA ASN A 2 28.33 6.30 14.20
C ASN A 2 26.98 5.73 13.75
N LEU A 3 26.33 6.42 12.83
CA LEU A 3 25.14 5.90 12.17
C LEU A 3 25.53 4.79 11.21
N GLN A 4 24.66 3.78 11.08
CA GLN A 4 24.83 2.67 10.16
C GLN A 4 24.92 3.17 8.71
N PRO A 5 26.01 2.91 7.98
CA PRO A 5 26.09 3.25 6.56
C PRO A 5 25.03 2.51 5.74
N LEU A 6 24.22 3.26 4.99
CA LEU A 6 23.20 2.75 4.07
C LEU A 6 23.37 3.39 2.68
N LYS A 7 23.07 2.61 1.63
CA LYS A 7 23.05 3.09 0.26
C LYS A 7 21.64 3.60 -0.04
N ILE A 8 21.41 4.88 0.19
CA ILE A 8 20.09 5.52 0.00
C ILE A 8 20.05 6.15 -1.40
N PRO A 9 19.31 5.59 -2.38
CA PRO A 9 19.18 6.20 -3.70
C PRO A 9 18.26 7.42 -3.66
N ALA A 10 18.31 8.22 -4.72
CA ALA A 10 17.45 9.40 -4.86
C ALA A 10 15.95 9.03 -4.77
N GLY A 11 15.16 9.93 -4.17
CA GLY A 11 13.72 9.75 -3.99
C GLY A 11 13.30 9.11 -2.67
N TRP A 12 14.26 8.82 -1.78
CA TRP A 12 14.02 8.46 -0.38
C TRP A 12 14.37 9.64 0.55
N SER A 13 13.63 9.77 1.63
CA SER A 13 13.83 10.74 2.71
C SER A 13 14.03 9.98 4.01
N VAL A 14 15.05 10.36 4.78
CA VAL A 14 15.23 9.84 6.14
C VAL A 14 14.41 10.69 7.09
N ASP A 15 13.33 10.12 7.63
CA ASP A 15 12.41 10.83 8.54
C ASP A 15 12.85 10.66 10.00
N TRP A 16 13.45 9.52 10.33
CA TRP A 16 14.00 9.22 11.64
C TRP A 16 15.21 8.29 11.53
N ASN A 17 16.26 8.52 12.33
CA ASN A 17 17.44 7.66 12.32
C ASN A 17 18.19 7.65 13.66
N LEU A 18 18.12 6.52 14.34
CA LEU A 18 18.91 6.10 15.50
C LEU A 18 19.64 4.76 15.22
N LEU A 19 19.61 4.26 13.99
CA LEU A 19 20.26 2.99 13.63
C LEU A 19 21.77 3.19 13.58
N THR A 20 22.47 2.65 14.56
CA THR A 20 23.92 2.74 14.71
C THR A 20 24.65 1.58 14.03
N ASP A 21 25.96 1.75 13.82
CA ASP A 21 26.84 0.73 13.24
C ASP A 21 27.32 -0.34 14.24
N THR A 22 26.71 -0.39 15.42
CA THR A 22 27.07 -1.27 16.54
C THR A 22 26.01 -2.33 16.78
N ASP A 23 26.46 -3.54 17.14
CA ASP A 23 25.57 -4.63 17.53
C ASP A 23 25.09 -4.45 18.98
N PRO A 24 23.84 -4.83 19.32
CA PRO A 24 23.31 -4.69 20.67
C PRO A 24 24.14 -5.51 21.67
N THR A 25 24.51 -4.88 22.79
CA THR A 25 25.16 -5.51 23.94
C THR A 25 24.42 -5.13 25.21
N GLU A 26 24.65 -5.85 26.32
CA GLU A 26 24.01 -5.54 27.61
C GLU A 26 24.21 -4.08 28.04
N ASP A 27 25.38 -3.50 27.76
CA ASP A 27 25.70 -2.12 28.15
C ASP A 27 24.91 -1.07 27.35
N ILE A 28 24.59 -1.35 26.08
CA ILE A 28 23.96 -0.38 25.16
C ILE A 28 22.53 -0.74 24.75
N ILE A 29 21.96 -1.82 25.28
CA ILE A 29 20.63 -2.29 24.89
C ILE A 29 19.52 -1.25 25.14
N HIS A 30 19.75 -0.36 26.10
CA HIS A 30 18.85 0.76 26.40
C HIS A 30 18.72 1.75 25.23
N GLU A 31 19.67 1.78 24.29
CA GLU A 31 19.60 2.56 23.06
C GLU A 31 18.71 1.91 22.00
N PHE A 32 18.43 0.60 22.12
CA PHE A 32 17.55 -0.17 21.25
C PHE A 32 16.11 -0.15 21.76
N THR A 33 15.60 1.06 21.95
CA THR A 33 14.27 1.34 22.52
C THR A 33 13.50 2.36 21.67
N GLY A 34 12.21 2.51 21.95
CA GLY A 34 11.35 3.45 21.23
C GLY A 34 10.65 2.85 20.01
N SER A 35 9.84 3.69 19.35
CA SER A 35 8.97 3.26 18.25
C SER A 35 9.77 2.71 17.07
N SER A 36 10.85 3.42 16.67
CA SER A 36 11.66 3.12 15.49
C SER A 36 13.13 3.46 15.74
N LEU A 37 14.02 2.60 15.26
CA LEU A 37 15.45 2.86 15.07
C LEU A 37 15.72 3.54 13.72
N LEU A 38 14.94 3.25 12.69
CA LEU A 38 15.06 3.88 11.38
C LEU A 38 13.68 4.02 10.76
N HIS A 39 13.38 5.20 10.23
CA HIS A 39 12.21 5.42 9.39
C HIS A 39 12.64 6.16 8.13
N ILE A 40 12.46 5.53 6.97
CA ILE A 40 12.76 6.13 5.67
C ILE A 40 11.52 6.00 4.78
N SER A 41 11.10 7.10 4.17
CA SER A 41 9.95 7.14 3.28
C SER A 41 10.33 7.53 1.85
N SER A 42 9.47 7.14 0.92
CA SER A 42 9.49 7.60 -0.47
C SER A 42 8.07 7.92 -0.90
N HIS A 43 7.75 9.20 -0.93
CA HIS A 43 6.43 9.70 -1.36
C HIS A 43 6.13 9.42 -2.83
N THR A 44 7.16 9.36 -3.69
CA THR A 44 6.99 9.02 -5.11
C THR A 44 6.73 7.53 -5.32
N ARG A 45 7.21 6.68 -4.41
CA ARG A 45 6.97 5.24 -4.41
C ARG A 45 5.78 4.82 -3.56
N LEU A 46 5.24 5.73 -2.75
CA LEU A 46 4.21 5.44 -1.75
C LEU A 46 4.59 4.30 -0.80
N LYS A 47 5.84 4.33 -0.34
CA LYS A 47 6.43 3.33 0.57
C LYS A 47 7.15 3.99 1.72
N ALA A 48 7.11 3.35 2.89
CA ALA A 48 8.04 3.58 3.97
C ALA A 48 8.70 2.26 4.38
N ILE A 49 9.92 2.35 4.90
CA ILE A 49 10.59 1.26 5.58
C ILE A 49 10.80 1.71 7.01
N ASP A 50 10.26 0.94 7.94
CA ASP A 50 10.46 1.13 9.37
C ASP A 50 11.32 -0.02 9.91
N VAL A 51 12.23 0.32 10.82
CA VAL A 51 13.01 -0.65 11.58
C VAL A 51 12.87 -0.31 13.04
N SER A 52 12.58 -1.29 13.87
CA SER A 52 12.56 -1.19 15.33
C SER A 52 13.27 -2.39 15.96
N TRP A 53 13.57 -2.33 17.25
CA TRP A 53 14.05 -3.47 18.02
C TRP A 53 12.94 -3.96 18.96
N ARG A 54 12.64 -5.26 18.93
CA ARG A 54 11.55 -5.84 19.72
C ARG A 54 11.94 -7.20 20.31
N PRO A 55 11.64 -7.48 21.60
CA PRO A 55 11.10 -6.54 22.58
C PRO A 55 12.06 -5.38 22.87
N GLU A 56 11.52 -4.19 23.17
CA GLU A 56 12.33 -3.00 23.42
C GLU A 56 13.27 -3.22 24.62
N GLY A 57 14.55 -2.86 24.47
CA GLY A 57 15.53 -2.96 25.54
C GLY A 57 15.88 -4.39 25.98
N ASP A 58 15.41 -5.42 25.29
CA ASP A 58 15.76 -6.82 25.57
C ASP A 58 16.93 -7.27 24.71
N ILE A 59 18.01 -7.74 25.32
CA ILE A 59 19.21 -8.24 24.62
C ILE A 59 18.90 -9.46 23.73
N ASN A 60 17.84 -10.20 24.05
CA ASN A 60 17.35 -11.32 23.26
C ASN A 60 16.30 -10.91 22.21
N GLY A 61 16.03 -9.61 22.10
CA GLY A 61 15.18 -9.06 21.05
C GLY A 61 15.77 -9.25 19.65
N ALA A 62 15.09 -8.69 18.67
CA ALA A 62 15.49 -8.72 17.28
C ALA A 62 15.07 -7.43 16.57
N TYR A 63 15.80 -7.07 15.53
CA TYR A 63 15.35 -6.06 14.58
C TYR A 63 14.07 -6.54 13.92
N GLN A 64 13.04 -5.70 13.92
CA GLN A 64 11.81 -5.86 13.16
C GLN A 64 11.82 -4.81 12.05
N LEU A 65 11.84 -5.26 10.81
CA LEU A 65 11.74 -4.42 9.63
C LEU A 65 10.36 -4.59 9.01
N GLN A 66 9.68 -3.49 8.73
CA GLN A 66 8.40 -3.46 8.02
C GLN A 66 8.48 -2.56 6.79
N VAL A 67 7.87 -3.01 5.68
CA VAL A 67 7.62 -2.17 4.51
C VAL A 67 6.16 -1.78 4.48
N ILE A 68 5.89 -0.49 4.54
CA ILE A 68 4.57 0.09 4.78
C ILE A 68 4.09 0.84 3.54
N TYR A 69 2.82 0.70 3.20
CA TYR A 69 2.20 1.52 2.17
C TYR A 69 1.92 2.92 2.71
N LEU A 70 2.23 3.94 1.90
CA LEU A 70 1.86 5.32 2.19
C LEU A 70 0.66 5.74 1.35
N LEU A 71 -0.39 6.20 2.00
CA LEU A 71 -1.59 6.70 1.36
C LEU A 71 -1.57 8.22 1.33
N PRO A 72 -1.58 8.86 0.15
CA PRO A 72 -1.68 10.31 0.07
C PRO A 72 -3.00 10.79 0.70
N LYS A 73 -2.92 11.91 1.41
CA LYS A 73 -4.05 12.56 2.08
C LYS A 73 -3.92 14.06 1.93
N PHE A 74 -4.84 14.66 1.20
CA PHE A 74 -4.82 16.10 0.99
C PHE A 74 -5.34 16.80 2.24
N ASN A 75 -4.49 17.64 2.83
CA ASN A 75 -4.83 18.42 4.00
C ASN A 75 -5.32 19.81 3.57
N THR A 76 -6.62 20.04 3.75
CA THR A 76 -7.26 21.30 3.34
C THR A 76 -6.83 22.49 4.20
N LYS A 77 -6.32 22.27 5.41
CA LYS A 77 -5.88 23.34 6.32
C LYS A 77 -4.52 23.89 5.92
N THR A 78 -3.60 22.99 5.59
CA THR A 78 -2.23 23.33 5.19
C THR A 78 -2.07 23.50 3.68
N ASN A 79 -3.08 23.07 2.90
CA ASN A 79 -3.03 23.00 1.44
C ASN A 79 -1.84 22.15 0.94
N THR A 80 -1.48 21.10 1.70
CA THR A 80 -0.40 20.16 1.40
C THR A 80 -0.93 18.75 1.18
N LEU A 81 -0.14 17.94 0.48
CA LEU A 81 -0.36 16.50 0.38
C LEU A 81 0.47 15.82 1.47
N ASP A 82 -0.21 15.29 2.48
CA ASP A 82 0.37 14.52 3.56
C ASP A 82 0.30 13.03 3.21
N TYR A 83 0.98 12.17 3.98
CA TYR A 83 1.05 10.73 3.74
C TYR A 83 0.77 9.96 5.01
N GLU A 84 -0.14 9.00 4.94
CA GLU A 84 -0.57 8.17 6.06
C GLU A 84 -0.10 6.72 5.86
N GLY A 85 0.59 6.16 6.84
CA GLY A 85 1.09 4.78 6.79
C GLY A 85 0.03 3.74 7.11
N VAL A 86 -0.04 2.67 6.31
CA VAL A 86 -0.93 1.51 6.54
C VAL A 86 -0.17 0.45 7.36
N TRP A 87 -0.11 0.65 8.67
CA TRP A 87 0.69 -0.18 9.58
C TRP A 87 0.10 -1.57 9.84
N GLU A 88 -1.23 -1.70 9.80
CA GLU A 88 -1.94 -2.96 10.09
C GLU A 88 -1.78 -4.04 9.00
N ALA A 89 -1.29 -3.65 7.82
CA ALA A 89 -1.13 -4.53 6.68
C ALA A 89 0.17 -4.19 5.91
N PRO A 90 1.34 -4.43 6.52
CA PRO A 90 2.62 -4.18 5.86
C PRO A 90 2.74 -5.07 4.62
N GLU A 91 3.42 -4.58 3.59
CA GLU A 91 3.75 -5.38 2.40
C GLU A 91 4.74 -6.50 2.74
N LEU A 92 5.65 -6.22 3.67
CA LEU A 92 6.72 -7.12 4.06
C LEU A 92 7.05 -6.91 5.52
N GLU A 93 7.28 -8.03 6.21
CA GLU A 93 7.85 -8.08 7.54
C GLU A 93 9.11 -8.96 7.50
N PHE A 94 10.15 -8.54 8.21
CA PHE A 94 11.42 -9.25 8.30
C PHE A 94 12.01 -9.08 9.69
N SER A 95 12.48 -10.18 10.28
CA SER A 95 13.05 -10.20 11.62
C SER A 95 14.44 -10.83 11.60
N THR A 96 15.41 -10.22 12.28
CA THR A 96 16.75 -10.78 12.48
C THR A 96 17.41 -10.20 13.72
N GLN A 97 18.27 -10.97 14.37
CA GLN A 97 19.18 -10.46 15.41
C GLN A 97 20.49 -9.94 14.82
N ASN A 98 20.78 -10.28 13.56
CA ASN A 98 22.03 -9.95 12.89
C ASN A 98 21.90 -8.60 12.16
N ARG A 99 22.63 -7.59 12.65
CA ARG A 99 22.64 -6.25 12.06
C ARG A 99 23.10 -6.26 10.60
N LEU A 100 24.09 -7.08 10.24
CA LEU A 100 24.59 -7.11 8.86
C LEU A 100 23.54 -7.69 7.89
N GLU A 101 22.75 -8.67 8.32
CA GLU A 101 21.61 -9.17 7.53
C GLU A 101 20.53 -8.10 7.36
N LEU A 102 20.23 -7.35 8.42
CA LEU A 102 19.33 -6.21 8.34
C LEU A 102 19.83 -5.17 7.32
N VAL A 103 21.12 -4.81 7.37
CA VAL A 103 21.73 -3.84 6.46
C VAL A 103 21.66 -4.30 5.01
N ASP A 104 21.95 -5.57 4.74
CA ASP A 104 21.83 -6.14 3.41
C ASP A 104 20.38 -6.11 2.91
N LYS A 105 19.43 -6.44 3.80
CA LYS A 105 17.99 -6.36 3.48
C LYS A 105 17.55 -4.92 3.19
N LEU A 106 17.94 -3.96 4.01
CA LEU A 106 17.64 -2.53 3.82
C LEU A 106 18.17 -2.03 2.48
N ASN A 107 19.45 -2.28 2.20
CA ASN A 107 20.06 -1.88 0.93
C ASN A 107 19.37 -2.53 -0.26
N HIS A 108 18.98 -3.81 -0.16
CA HIS A 108 18.20 -4.44 -1.22
C HIS A 108 16.85 -3.74 -1.42
N LEU A 109 16.10 -3.51 -0.35
CA LEU A 109 14.76 -2.90 -0.42
C LEU A 109 14.80 -1.48 -0.97
N LEU A 110 15.76 -0.65 -0.54
CA LEU A 110 15.91 0.74 -1.00
C LEU A 110 16.08 0.85 -2.53
N PHE A 111 16.70 -0.14 -3.17
CA PHE A 111 16.91 -0.16 -4.63
C PHE A 111 15.78 -0.85 -5.39
N TYR A 112 15.26 -1.96 -4.86
CA TYR A 112 14.43 -2.89 -5.62
C TYR A 112 12.94 -2.88 -5.24
N LEU A 113 12.54 -2.14 -4.19
CA LEU A 113 11.13 -2.00 -3.86
C LEU A 113 10.35 -1.35 -5.01
N LYS A 114 9.31 -2.04 -5.45
CA LYS A 114 8.40 -1.53 -6.48
C LYS A 114 7.53 -0.42 -5.89
N PRO A 115 7.26 0.66 -6.65
CA PRO A 115 6.28 1.65 -6.25
C PRO A 115 4.92 0.99 -6.00
N TYR A 116 4.21 1.47 -4.98
CA TYR A 116 2.81 1.15 -4.78
C TYR A 116 1.93 2.06 -5.62
N THR A 117 0.82 1.52 -6.13
CA THR A 117 -0.23 2.29 -6.80
C THR A 117 -1.42 2.35 -5.88
N ASP A 118 -1.84 3.56 -5.50
CA ASP A 118 -3.05 3.76 -4.71
C ASP A 118 -4.27 3.24 -5.47
N THR A 119 -4.91 2.21 -4.93
CA THR A 119 -6.07 1.53 -5.53
C THR A 119 -7.40 2.13 -5.10
N ARG A 120 -7.39 3.15 -4.22
CA ARG A 120 -8.60 3.86 -3.81
C ARG A 120 -9.17 4.67 -4.98
N ILE A 121 -10.48 4.87 -4.95
CA ILE A 121 -11.13 5.79 -5.87
C ILE A 121 -10.96 7.21 -5.34
N LEU A 122 -10.29 8.06 -6.12
CA LEU A 122 -9.95 9.42 -5.73
C LEU A 122 -10.64 10.43 -6.66
N LEU A 123 -11.13 11.53 -6.10
CA LEU A 123 -11.59 12.70 -6.85
C LEU A 123 -10.41 13.50 -7.43
N LYS A 124 -9.34 13.60 -6.63
CA LYS A 124 -8.06 14.23 -6.95
C LYS A 124 -6.96 13.61 -6.07
N PRO A 125 -5.67 13.81 -6.35
CA PRO A 125 -4.60 13.24 -5.52
C PRO A 125 -4.81 13.51 -4.03
N GLY A 126 -4.89 12.43 -3.25
CA GLY A 126 -5.11 12.47 -1.79
C GLY A 126 -6.53 12.78 -1.32
N ILE A 127 -7.53 12.89 -2.20
CA ILE A 127 -8.94 13.07 -1.80
C ILE A 127 -9.76 11.90 -2.31
N VAL A 128 -10.17 11.07 -1.36
CA VAL A 128 -10.99 9.89 -1.60
C VAL A 128 -12.40 10.29 -2.01
N ASP A 129 -12.91 9.63 -3.04
CA ASP A 129 -14.32 9.67 -3.42
C ASP A 129 -15.09 8.70 -2.53
N GLU A 130 -15.41 9.12 -1.30
CA GLU A 130 -15.98 8.26 -0.26
C GLU A 130 -17.20 7.44 -0.73
N PRO A 131 -18.19 7.99 -1.46
CA PRO A 131 -19.31 7.20 -1.97
C PRO A 131 -18.88 6.03 -2.86
N ASN A 132 -17.96 6.27 -3.80
CA ASN A 132 -17.52 5.25 -4.75
C ASN A 132 -16.50 4.29 -4.12
N GLU A 133 -15.62 4.78 -3.26
CA GLU A 133 -14.67 3.95 -2.52
C GLU A 133 -15.40 3.00 -1.56
N ALA A 134 -16.47 3.45 -0.88
CA ALA A 134 -17.29 2.58 -0.04
C ALA A 134 -17.90 1.41 -0.84
N ILE A 135 -18.35 1.67 -2.08
CA ILE A 135 -18.82 0.61 -2.98
C ILE A 135 -17.67 -0.33 -3.35
N ARG A 136 -16.47 0.20 -3.63
CA ARG A 136 -15.27 -0.60 -3.92
C ARG A 136 -14.92 -1.53 -2.77
N GLN A 137 -14.96 -1.04 -1.54
CA GLN A 137 -14.65 -1.81 -0.33
C GLN A 137 -15.71 -2.89 -0.06
N GLU A 138 -17.00 -2.57 -0.27
CA GLU A 138 -18.07 -3.58 -0.18
C GLU A 138 -17.90 -4.67 -1.26
N PHE A 139 -17.52 -4.29 -2.47
CA PHE A 139 -17.21 -5.22 -3.55
C PHE A 139 -16.01 -6.13 -3.21
N LEU A 140 -14.90 -5.58 -2.70
CA LEU A 140 -13.73 -6.38 -2.33
C LEU A 140 -14.00 -7.36 -1.17
N SER A 141 -14.86 -6.97 -0.22
CA SER A 141 -15.14 -7.80 0.95
C SER A 141 -16.23 -8.86 0.72
N LYS A 142 -17.22 -8.59 -0.14
CA LYS A 142 -18.39 -9.47 -0.34
C LYS A 142 -18.47 -10.10 -1.73
N GLY A 143 -17.66 -9.65 -2.69
CA GLY A 143 -17.76 -10.08 -4.09
C GLY A 143 -19.00 -9.54 -4.83
N LEU A 144 -19.35 -10.19 -5.94
CA LEU A 144 -20.47 -9.82 -6.81
C LEU A 144 -21.85 -10.29 -6.29
N THR A 145 -22.34 -9.63 -5.24
CA THR A 145 -23.75 -9.78 -4.83
C THR A 145 -24.67 -8.88 -5.67
N GLU A 146 -25.96 -9.24 -5.82
CA GLU A 146 -26.94 -8.41 -6.54
C GLU A 146 -26.99 -6.96 -6.05
N LYS A 147 -26.89 -6.77 -4.73
CA LYS A 147 -26.86 -5.45 -4.09
C LYS A 147 -25.63 -4.64 -4.51
N VAL A 148 -24.45 -5.27 -4.53
CA VAL A 148 -23.20 -4.62 -4.96
C VAL A 148 -23.26 -4.28 -6.44
N VAL A 149 -23.77 -5.19 -7.28
CA VAL A 149 -23.95 -4.95 -8.72
C VAL A 149 -24.87 -3.76 -8.97
N SER A 150 -26.01 -3.66 -8.28
CA SER A 150 -26.90 -2.48 -8.41
C SER A 150 -26.15 -1.20 -8.06
N LYS A 151 -25.49 -1.16 -6.90
CA LYS A 151 -24.71 0.02 -6.48
C LYS A 151 -23.65 0.42 -7.51
N ILE A 152 -22.91 -0.54 -8.07
CA ILE A 152 -21.91 -0.27 -9.10
C ILE A 152 -22.55 0.30 -10.37
N LEU A 153 -23.68 -0.25 -10.82
CA LEU A 153 -24.38 0.25 -12.00
C LEU A 153 -24.95 1.66 -11.75
N ASP A 154 -25.57 1.88 -10.58
CA ASP A 154 -26.20 3.14 -10.19
C ASP A 154 -25.15 4.26 -10.00
N SER A 155 -23.96 3.93 -9.49
CA SER A 155 -22.84 4.87 -9.38
C SER A 155 -22.37 5.41 -10.73
N ASN A 156 -22.63 4.65 -11.80
CA ASN A 156 -22.13 4.90 -13.15
C ASN A 156 -20.61 5.18 -13.19
N HIS A 157 -19.83 4.57 -12.30
CA HIS A 157 -18.40 4.88 -12.16
C HIS A 157 -17.52 3.93 -12.97
N LYS A 158 -16.62 4.49 -13.80
CA LYS A 158 -15.78 3.71 -14.74
C LYS A 158 -14.90 2.67 -14.06
N VAL A 159 -14.26 3.02 -12.94
CA VAL A 159 -13.35 2.11 -12.22
C VAL A 159 -14.15 0.93 -11.65
N LEU A 160 -15.29 1.20 -11.03
CA LEU A 160 -16.13 0.16 -10.44
C LEU A 160 -16.69 -0.80 -11.50
N GLN A 161 -17.17 -0.28 -12.63
CA GLN A 161 -17.65 -1.12 -13.74
C GLN A 161 -16.52 -1.96 -14.34
N ASN A 162 -15.30 -1.42 -14.45
CA ASN A 162 -14.15 -2.21 -14.92
C ASN A 162 -13.74 -3.30 -13.94
N LEU A 163 -13.72 -3.01 -12.63
CA LEU A 163 -13.44 -4.00 -11.59
C LEU A 163 -14.46 -5.13 -11.62
N MET A 164 -15.75 -4.80 -11.77
CA MET A 164 -16.81 -5.78 -11.94
C MET A 164 -16.59 -6.66 -13.18
N LEU A 165 -16.19 -6.07 -14.33
CA LEU A 165 -15.88 -6.82 -15.55
C LEU A 165 -14.63 -7.70 -15.43
N ASP A 166 -13.72 -7.43 -14.50
CA ASP A 166 -12.51 -8.22 -14.26
C ASP A 166 -12.72 -9.36 -13.26
N HIS A 167 -13.82 -9.34 -12.51
CA HIS A 167 -14.14 -10.36 -11.54
C HIS A 167 -14.40 -11.73 -12.20
N GLU A 168 -13.99 -12.81 -11.52
CA GLU A 168 -14.09 -14.17 -12.04
C GLU A 168 -15.55 -14.62 -12.15
N ASP A 169 -16.36 -14.37 -11.13
CA ASP A 169 -17.79 -14.74 -11.07
C ASP A 169 -18.74 -13.82 -11.86
N ILE A 170 -18.24 -13.04 -12.82
CA ILE A 170 -19.08 -12.12 -13.59
C ILE A 170 -20.05 -12.91 -14.49
N SER A 171 -21.35 -12.62 -14.37
CA SER A 171 -22.37 -13.36 -15.11
C SER A 171 -22.70 -12.71 -16.46
N ARG A 172 -23.06 -13.53 -17.45
CA ARG A 172 -23.44 -13.07 -18.80
C ARG A 172 -24.52 -11.96 -18.81
N PRO A 173 -25.60 -12.02 -18.00
CA PRO A 173 -26.60 -10.96 -17.95
C PRO A 173 -26.04 -9.60 -17.51
N ILE A 174 -25.09 -9.59 -16.57
CA ILE A 174 -24.45 -8.34 -16.12
C ILE A 174 -23.60 -7.75 -17.25
N VAL A 175 -22.88 -8.60 -17.98
CA VAL A 175 -22.02 -8.15 -19.10
C VAL A 175 -22.87 -7.61 -20.25
N GLU A 176 -23.96 -8.29 -20.61
CA GLU A 176 -24.91 -7.81 -21.63
C GLU A 176 -25.47 -6.42 -21.25
N LYS A 177 -25.86 -6.23 -19.98
CA LYS A 177 -26.30 -4.93 -19.48
C LYS A 177 -25.21 -3.86 -19.64
N LEU A 178 -23.96 -4.16 -19.29
CA LEU A 178 -22.84 -3.22 -19.44
C LEU A 178 -22.47 -2.91 -20.90
N VAL A 179 -22.80 -3.76 -21.87
CA VAL A 179 -22.64 -3.44 -23.30
C VAL A 179 -23.54 -2.27 -23.71
N GLU A 180 -24.76 -2.23 -23.16
CA GLU A 180 -25.76 -1.22 -23.48
C GLU A 180 -25.52 0.07 -22.69
N ILE A 181 -25.43 -0.05 -21.36
CA ILE A 181 -25.47 1.11 -20.43
C ILE A 181 -24.12 1.45 -19.82
N GLY A 182 -23.02 0.79 -20.19
CA GLY A 182 -21.71 1.07 -19.61
C GLY A 182 -21.29 2.53 -19.76
N VAL A 183 -20.74 3.11 -18.69
CA VAL A 183 -20.50 4.57 -18.55
C VAL A 183 -19.70 5.17 -19.72
N SER A 184 -18.78 4.40 -20.29
CA SER A 184 -17.88 4.87 -21.34
C SER A 184 -17.79 3.86 -22.48
N LYS A 185 -17.38 4.35 -23.66
CA LYS A 185 -17.08 3.50 -24.81
C LYS A 185 -16.06 2.40 -24.46
N GLY A 186 -15.08 2.70 -23.61
CA GLY A 186 -14.08 1.74 -23.16
C GLY A 186 -14.69 0.57 -22.37
N VAL A 187 -15.58 0.88 -21.41
CA VAL A 187 -16.29 -0.15 -20.63
C VAL A 187 -17.17 -1.01 -21.54
N ARG A 188 -17.97 -0.38 -22.42
CA ARG A 188 -18.84 -1.10 -23.36
C ARG A 188 -18.04 -2.00 -24.31
N ASN A 189 -16.89 -1.54 -24.79
CA ASN A 189 -16.01 -2.34 -25.64
C ASN A 189 -15.41 -3.53 -24.89
N LYS A 190 -14.97 -3.33 -23.64
CA LYS A 190 -14.46 -4.40 -22.78
C LYS A 190 -15.54 -5.46 -22.51
N ALA A 191 -16.77 -5.04 -22.23
CA ALA A 191 -17.91 -5.94 -22.07
C ALA A 191 -18.19 -6.74 -23.36
N LYS A 192 -18.17 -6.11 -24.54
CA LYS A 192 -18.33 -6.80 -25.83
C LYS A 192 -17.24 -7.84 -26.07
N GLN A 193 -15.99 -7.51 -25.76
CA GLN A 193 -14.87 -8.44 -25.86
C GLN A 193 -15.02 -9.62 -24.90
N LEU A 194 -15.54 -9.38 -23.70
CA LEU A 194 -15.77 -10.44 -22.73
C LEU A 194 -16.87 -11.41 -23.20
N LEU A 195 -17.96 -10.91 -23.79
CA LEU A 195 -19.03 -11.74 -24.39
C LEU A 195 -18.57 -12.66 -25.52
N SER A 196 -17.55 -12.25 -26.28
CA SER A 196 -16.96 -13.08 -27.34
C SER A 196 -15.85 -14.00 -26.84
N SER A 197 -15.45 -13.89 -25.58
CA SER A 197 -14.43 -14.72 -24.96
C SER A 197 -15.01 -16.03 -24.40
N LYS A 198 -14.18 -17.06 -24.25
CA LYS A 198 -14.55 -18.32 -23.59
C LYS A 198 -14.65 -18.23 -22.06
N ARG A 199 -14.46 -17.04 -21.49
CA ARG A 199 -14.44 -16.81 -20.03
C ARG A 199 -15.86 -16.81 -19.44
N LEU A 200 -16.88 -16.53 -20.25
CA LEU A 200 -18.29 -16.46 -19.86
C LEU A 200 -19.07 -17.71 -20.28
#